data_AF-A0A517NE53-F1
#
_entry.id   AF-A0A517NE53-F1
#
_cell.length_a   1.000
_cell.length_b   1.000
_cell.length_c   1.000
_cell.angle_alpha   90.00
_cell.angle_beta   90.00
_cell.angle_gamma   90.00
#
_symmetry.space_group_name_H-M   'P 1'
#
loop_
_entity.id
_entity.type
_entity.pdbx_description
1 polymer ?
#
loop_
_entity_poly.entity_id
_entity_poly.type
_entity_poly.pdbx_seq_one_letter_code
_entity_poly.pdbx_strand_id
1 'polypeptide(L)'
;MTSNYLKLEDLANNDPLPEILQAEWAKDQVMQLFADLSAGADVQHVQLKSSHSDATVALADAAEAFAAGTAQAIQVRYRFENELWCDTIMPGDPTTKIIRNRVPSGMVD
;
A
#
# COMPACT_ATOMS: atom_id res chain seq x y z
N MET A 1 4.25 -13.96 -23.95
CA MET A 1 4.54 -13.25 -22.70
C MET A 1 6.01 -13.46 -22.39
N THR A 2 6.84 -12.49 -22.68
CA THR A 2 8.29 -12.56 -22.41
C THR A 2 8.48 -12.18 -20.95
N SER A 3 8.88 -13.14 -20.11
CA SER A 3 9.27 -12.85 -18.73
C SER A 3 10.49 -11.94 -18.76
N ASN A 4 10.33 -10.68 -18.34
CA ASN A 4 11.45 -9.81 -18.00
C ASN A 4 12.00 -10.26 -16.65
N TYR A 5 12.88 -11.26 -16.67
CA TYR A 5 13.75 -11.52 -15.53
C TYR A 5 14.78 -10.39 -15.46
N LEU A 6 15.05 -9.89 -14.24
CA LEU A 6 16.20 -9.01 -14.01
C LEU A 6 17.45 -9.67 -14.58
N LYS A 7 18.18 -8.95 -15.42
CA LYS A 7 19.47 -9.40 -15.93
C LYS A 7 20.53 -9.19 -14.86
N LEU A 8 21.59 -9.99 -14.88
CA LEU A 8 22.75 -9.79 -13.99
C LEU A 8 23.35 -8.37 -14.12
N GLU A 9 23.17 -7.75 -15.28
CA GLU A 9 23.55 -6.39 -15.63
C GLU A 9 22.79 -5.34 -14.79
N ASP A 10 21.55 -5.62 -14.40
CA ASP A 10 20.72 -4.74 -13.55
C ASP A 10 21.22 -4.70 -12.10
N LEU A 11 21.94 -5.74 -11.66
CA LEU A 11 22.60 -5.81 -10.34
C LEU A 11 23.92 -5.03 -10.29
N ALA A 12 24.46 -4.61 -11.45
CA ALA A 12 25.71 -3.86 -11.54
C ALA A 12 25.52 -2.37 -11.23
N ASN A 13 24.28 -1.87 -11.35
CA ASN A 13 23.89 -0.58 -10.79
C ASN A 13 23.62 -0.82 -9.31
N ASN A 14 24.55 -0.38 -8.46
CA ASN A 14 24.44 -0.46 -6.99
C ASN A 14 23.38 0.54 -6.48
N ASP A 15 22.26 0.67 -7.20
CA ASP A 15 21.14 1.52 -6.84
C ASP A 15 20.54 0.95 -5.55
N PRO A 16 20.41 1.77 -4.50
CA PRO A 16 19.85 1.29 -3.24
C PRO A 16 18.43 0.78 -3.51
N LEU A 17 18.17 -0.46 -3.09
CA LEU A 17 16.83 -1.03 -3.13
C LEU A 17 15.86 -0.11 -2.39
N PRO A 18 14.63 0.06 -2.88
CA PRO A 18 13.63 0.86 -2.17
C PRO A 18 13.47 0.35 -0.75
N GLU A 19 13.49 1.28 0.21
CA GLU A 19 13.30 0.95 1.61
C GLU A 19 11.90 0.35 1.82
N ILE A 20 11.86 -0.79 2.50
CA ILE A 20 10.63 -1.45 2.93
C ILE A 20 10.48 -1.22 4.43
N LEU A 21 9.49 -0.41 4.81
CA LEU A 21 9.14 -0.18 6.20
C LEU A 21 8.00 -1.12 6.58
N GLN A 22 8.19 -1.90 7.65
CA GLN A 22 7.16 -2.80 8.17
C GLN A 22 6.83 -2.46 9.63
N ALA A 23 5.53 -2.45 9.96
CA ALA A 23 5.05 -2.28 11.32
C ALA A 23 3.81 -3.15 11.60
N GLU A 24 3.52 -3.36 12.89
CA GLU A 24 2.26 -3.94 13.36
C GLU A 24 1.51 -2.90 14.17
N TRP A 25 0.31 -2.57 13.72
CA TRP A 25 -0.51 -1.50 14.28
C TRP A 25 -1.81 -2.04 14.85
N ALA A 26 -2.29 -1.39 15.91
CA ALA A 26 -3.62 -1.61 16.43
C ALA A 26 -4.68 -1.01 15.48
N LYS A 27 -5.92 -1.51 15.58
CA LYS A 27 -7.02 -1.12 14.68
C LYS A 27 -7.26 0.39 14.63
N ASP A 28 -7.21 1.05 15.79
CA ASP A 28 -7.40 2.49 15.93
C ASP A 28 -6.31 3.30 15.21
N GLN A 29 -5.04 2.86 15.25
CA GLN A 29 -3.96 3.49 14.51
C GLN A 29 -4.15 3.37 12.99
N VAL A 30 -4.67 2.25 12.50
CA VAL A 30 -4.99 2.07 11.08
C VAL A 30 -6.20 2.94 10.67
N MET A 31 -7.19 3.08 11.54
CA MET A 31 -8.29 4.02 11.29
C MET A 31 -7.80 5.48 11.25
N GLN A 32 -6.84 5.84 12.10
CA GLN A 32 -6.21 7.15 12.05
C GLN A 32 -5.44 7.35 10.74
N LEU A 33 -4.74 6.32 10.24
CA LEU A 33 -4.08 6.38 8.93
C LEU A 33 -5.06 6.71 7.80
N PHE A 34 -6.23 6.07 7.76
CA PHE A 34 -7.25 6.38 6.75
C PHE A 34 -7.71 7.84 6.84
N ALA A 35 -7.87 8.37 8.05
CA ALA A 35 -8.22 9.78 8.25
C ALA A 35 -7.10 10.72 7.77
N ASP A 36 -5.85 10.42 8.10
CA ASP A 36 -4.68 11.22 7.72
C ASP A 36 -4.48 11.22 6.19
N LEU A 37 -4.62 10.06 5.55
CA LEU A 37 -4.57 9.93 4.09
C LEU A 37 -5.67 10.75 3.42
N SER A 38 -6.90 10.69 3.96
CA SER A 38 -8.03 11.46 3.43
C SER A 38 -7.85 12.97 3.59
N ALA A 39 -7.14 13.42 4.63
CA ALA A 39 -7.01 14.83 4.95
C ALA A 39 -5.76 15.49 4.34
N GLY A 40 -4.68 14.72 4.14
CA GLY A 40 -3.35 15.27 3.86
C GLY A 40 -2.61 14.66 2.67
N ALA A 41 -3.12 13.59 2.04
CA ALA A 41 -2.46 12.93 0.92
C ALA A 41 -3.28 13.03 -0.38
N ASP A 42 -2.58 13.06 -1.50
CA ASP A 42 -3.18 12.88 -2.82
C ASP A 42 -3.26 11.37 -3.11
N VAL A 43 -4.42 10.78 -2.83
CA VAL A 43 -4.65 9.33 -3.01
C VAL A 43 -4.95 9.03 -4.48
N GLN A 44 -4.07 8.25 -5.10
CA GLN A 44 -4.10 7.97 -6.53
C GLN A 44 -4.80 6.66 -6.87
N HIS A 45 -4.66 5.65 -6.01
CA HIS A 45 -5.26 4.33 -6.22
C HIS A 45 -5.52 3.64 -4.89
N VAL A 46 -6.66 2.96 -4.77
CA VAL A 46 -6.95 2.06 -3.65
C VAL A 46 -7.45 0.74 -4.21
N GLN A 47 -6.73 -0.34 -3.93
CA GLN A 47 -7.13 -1.71 -4.23
C GLN A 47 -7.62 -2.38 -2.95
N LEU A 48 -8.82 -2.94 -2.96
CA LEU A 48 -9.37 -3.71 -1.85
C LEU A 48 -9.54 -5.17 -2.28
N LYS A 49 -8.89 -6.06 -1.53
CA LYS A 49 -9.13 -7.50 -1.58
C LYS A 49 -10.03 -7.93 -0.44
N SER A 50 -11.11 -8.62 -0.77
CA SER A 50 -12.04 -9.26 0.14
C SER A 50 -12.17 -10.75 -0.21
N SER A 51 -13.02 -11.50 0.52
CA SER A 51 -13.33 -12.89 0.17
C SER A 51 -14.04 -13.06 -1.18
N HIS A 52 -14.68 -12.00 -1.69
CA HIS A 52 -15.52 -12.07 -2.89
C HIS A 52 -14.98 -11.22 -4.06
N SER A 53 -14.02 -10.33 -3.81
CA SER A 53 -13.58 -9.36 -4.80
C SER A 53 -12.13 -8.97 -4.62
N ASP A 54 -11.50 -8.58 -5.72
CA ASP A 54 -10.23 -7.85 -5.76
C ASP A 54 -10.44 -6.69 -6.73
N ALA A 55 -10.71 -5.49 -6.20
CA ALA A 55 -11.19 -4.37 -7.01
C ALA A 55 -10.66 -3.02 -6.53
N THR A 56 -10.59 -2.07 -7.48
CA THR A 56 -10.37 -0.66 -7.18
C THR A 56 -11.61 -0.09 -6.48
N VAL A 57 -11.40 0.61 -5.38
CA VAL A 57 -12.47 1.23 -4.56
C VAL A 57 -12.10 2.66 -4.14
N ALA A 58 -13.02 3.39 -3.53
CA ALA A 58 -12.66 4.65 -2.87
C ALA A 58 -11.95 4.37 -1.53
N LEU A 59 -11.14 5.33 -1.05
CA LEU A 59 -10.48 5.22 0.26
C LEU A 59 -11.48 5.00 1.40
N ALA A 60 -12.64 5.67 1.34
CA ALA A 60 -13.70 5.54 2.34
C ALA A 60 -14.28 4.12 2.40
N ASP A 61 -14.52 3.49 1.24
CA ASP A 61 -15.04 2.12 1.17
C ASP A 61 -14.02 1.11 1.72
N ALA A 62 -12.73 1.33 1.46
CA ALA A 62 -11.66 0.51 2.02
C ALA A 62 -11.58 0.65 3.55
N ALA A 63 -11.72 1.87 4.08
CA ALA A 63 -11.78 2.11 5.53
C ALA A 63 -12.99 1.45 6.18
N GLU A 64 -14.17 1.51 5.54
CA GLU A 64 -15.37 0.82 6.01
C GLU A 64 -15.18 -0.70 6.02
N ALA A 65 -14.65 -1.28 4.94
CA ALA A 65 -14.38 -2.71 4.86
C ALA A 65 -13.36 -3.17 5.91
N PHE A 66 -12.34 -2.35 6.20
CA PHE A 66 -11.40 -2.62 7.29
C PHE A 66 -12.10 -2.57 8.65
N ALA A 67 -12.92 -1.54 8.90
CA ALA A 67 -13.65 -1.39 10.15
C ALA A 67 -14.63 -2.55 10.39
N ALA A 68 -15.29 -3.02 9.33
CA ALA A 68 -16.22 -4.15 9.34
C ALA A 68 -15.54 -5.53 9.41
N GLY A 69 -14.21 -5.60 9.25
CA GLY A 69 -13.46 -6.86 9.25
C GLY A 69 -13.66 -7.71 7.98
N THR A 70 -14.10 -7.11 6.88
CA THR A 70 -14.32 -7.79 5.60
C THR A 70 -13.15 -7.66 4.63
N ALA A 71 -12.22 -6.74 4.90
CA ALA A 71 -10.98 -6.59 4.14
C ALA A 71 -9.97 -7.70 4.48
N GLN A 72 -9.41 -8.33 3.45
CA GLN A 72 -8.28 -9.27 3.56
C GLN A 72 -6.94 -8.58 3.29
N ALA A 73 -6.93 -7.60 2.38
CA ALA A 73 -5.79 -6.72 2.14
C ALA A 73 -6.29 -5.43 1.49
N ILE A 74 -5.60 -4.33 1.77
CA ILE A 74 -5.83 -3.02 1.13
C ILE A 74 -4.49 -2.51 0.66
N GLN A 75 -4.39 -2.08 -0.60
CA GLN A 75 -3.24 -1.36 -1.11
C GLN A 75 -3.64 0.09 -1.42
N VAL A 76 -2.90 1.05 -0.90
CA VAL A 76 -3.14 2.48 -1.14
C VAL A 76 -1.88 3.07 -1.79
N ARG A 77 -2.04 3.65 -2.99
CA ARG A 77 -1.01 4.47 -3.64
C ARG A 77 -1.37 5.94 -3.47
N TYR A 78 -0.43 6.73 -2.99
CA TYR A 78 -0.68 8.13 -2.68
C TYR A 78 0.59 8.97 -2.75
N ARG A 79 0.44 10.27 -2.97
CA ARG A 79 1.52 11.25 -2.88
C ARG A 79 1.43 12.00 -1.54
N PHE A 80 2.55 12.05 -0.83
CA PHE A 80 2.72 12.79 0.41
C PHE A 80 4.12 13.40 0.43
N GLU A 81 4.24 14.69 0.77
CA GLU A 81 5.53 15.43 0.78
C GLU A 81 6.34 15.27 -0.53
N ASN A 82 5.67 15.35 -1.68
CA ASN A 82 6.21 15.15 -3.03
C ASN A 82 6.74 13.74 -3.36
N GLU A 83 6.64 12.80 -2.43
CA GLU A 83 7.03 11.41 -2.63
C GLU A 83 5.82 10.53 -2.94
N LEU A 84 6.01 9.52 -3.79
CA LEU A 84 4.99 8.53 -4.11
C LEU A 84 5.17 7.32 -3.19
N TRP A 85 4.09 6.95 -2.51
CA TRP A 85 4.06 5.88 -1.53
C TRP A 85 3.09 4.79 -1.96
N CYS A 86 3.39 3.57 -1.54
CA CYS A 86 2.50 2.43 -1.63
C CYS A 86 2.45 1.73 -0.28
N ASP A 87 1.30 1.81 0.38
CA ASP A 87 1.02 1.13 1.63
C ASP A 87 0.22 -0.14 1.33
N THR A 88 0.62 -1.27 1.92
CA THR A 88 -0.14 -2.52 1.96
C THR A 88 -0.56 -2.80 3.39
N ILE A 89 -1.87 -2.81 3.62
CA ILE A 89 -2.53 -3.02 4.91
C ILE A 89 -3.10 -4.44 4.90
N MET A 90 -2.59 -5.32 5.76
CA MET A 90 -3.05 -6.70 5.90
C MET A 90 -3.66 -6.88 7.28
N PRO A 91 -5.01 -6.85 7.38
CA PRO A 91 -5.71 -7.05 8.64
C PRO A 91 -5.39 -8.41 9.23
N GLY A 92 -5.20 -8.44 10.54
CA GLY A 92 -5.00 -9.64 11.33
C GLY A 92 -5.64 -9.49 12.71
N ASP A 93 -5.59 -10.55 13.51
CA ASP A 93 -6.04 -10.57 14.90
C ASP A 93 -4.85 -10.99 15.77
N PRO A 94 -4.34 -10.15 16.68
CA PRO A 94 -4.91 -8.87 17.14
C PRO A 94 -4.42 -7.62 16.40
N THR A 95 -3.37 -7.71 15.58
CA THR A 95 -2.70 -6.57 14.95
C THR A 95 -2.87 -6.57 13.43
N THR A 96 -2.77 -5.38 12.83
CA THR A 96 -2.72 -5.20 11.38
C THR A 96 -1.28 -4.99 10.95
N LYS A 97 -0.82 -5.78 9.98
CA LYS A 97 0.49 -5.60 9.38
C LYS A 97 0.44 -4.50 8.32
N ILE A 98 1.33 -3.53 8.42
CA ILE A 98 1.50 -2.46 7.44
C ILE A 98 2.88 -2.62 6.79
N ILE A 99 2.91 -2.64 5.46
CA ILE A 99 4.14 -2.60 4.67
C ILE A 99 4.09 -1.33 3.83
N ARG A 100 5.10 -0.46 3.95
CA ARG A 100 5.20 0.80 3.21
C ARG A 100 6.47 0.84 2.41
N ASN A 101 6.30 1.14 1.13
CA ASN A 101 7.41 1.30 0.21
C ASN A 101 7.29 2.63 -0.51
N ARG A 102 8.41 3.32 -0.67
CA ARG A 102 8.50 4.41 -1.65
C ARG A 102 8.45 3.79 -3.04
N VAL A 103 7.61 4.35 -3.91
CA VAL A 103 7.56 3.94 -5.31
C VAL A 103 8.66 4.71 -6.05
N PRO A 104 9.61 4.02 -6.71
CA PRO A 104 10.66 4.69 -7.46
C PRO A 104 10.06 5.59 -8.55
N SER A 105 10.56 6.83 -8.64
CA SER A 105 10.11 7.84 -9.62
C SER A 105 10.40 7.50 -11.09
N GLY A 106 10.90 6.29 -11.39
CA GLY A 106 11.25 5.81 -12.74
C GLY A 106 10.38 4.67 -13.30
N MET A 107 9.44 4.12 -12.52
CA MET A 107 8.48 3.14 -13.04
C MET A 107 7.18 3.86 -13.41
N VAL A 108 7.15 4.38 -14.63
CA VAL A 108 5.91 4.77 -15.31
C VAL A 108 5.47 3.52 -16.08
N ASP A 109 4.23 3.06 -15.85
CA ASP A 109 3.60 1.99 -16.65
C ASP A 109 3.60 2.30 -18.16
#